data_AF-A0A2E3DYT9-F1
#
_entry.id   AF-A0A2E3DYT9-F1
#
_cell.length_a   1.000
_cell.length_b   1.000
_cell.length_c   1.000
_cell.angle_alpha   90.00
_cell.angle_beta   90.00
_cell.angle_gamma   90.00
#
_symmetry.space_group_name_H-M   'P 1'
#
loop_
_entity.id
_entity.type
_entity.pdbx_description
1 polymer ?
#
loop_
_entity_poly.entity_id
_entity_poly.type
_entity_poly.pdbx_seq_one_letter_code
_entity_poly.pdbx_strand_id
1 'polypeptide(L)'
;MKKTSQATKVISALQKTDQGLTANEMKNRFGVTNARALVTHLRQNGFAIYLNKTPAYVDRNGNERKGVSRYRLGTPSRAIIAAGYKALAATRGLVA
;
A
#
# COMPACT_ATOMS: atom_id res chain seq x y z
N MET A 1 -21.68 18.02 2.88
CA MET A 1 -21.27 16.63 2.53
C MET A 1 -19.76 16.49 2.71
N LYS A 2 -19.27 15.70 3.67
CA LYS A 2 -17.82 15.43 3.78
C LYS A 2 -17.41 14.61 2.55
N LYS A 3 -16.70 15.21 1.60
CA LYS A 3 -16.04 14.45 0.53
C LYS A 3 -15.01 13.54 1.18
N THR A 4 -15.36 12.27 1.39
CA THR A 4 -14.39 11.25 1.79
C THR A 4 -13.31 11.22 0.73
N SER A 5 -12.07 11.54 1.13
CA SER A 5 -10.94 11.60 0.20
C SER A 5 -10.73 10.24 -0.47
N GLN A 6 -10.20 10.26 -1.69
CA GLN A 6 -9.87 9.02 -2.41
C GLN A 6 -8.95 8.12 -1.57
N ALA A 7 -8.04 8.72 -0.80
CA ALA A 7 -7.20 8.05 0.18
C ALA A 7 -8.01 7.25 1.20
N THR A 8 -9.01 7.86 1.84
CA THR A 8 -9.84 7.18 2.84
C THR A 8 -10.64 6.04 2.22
N LYS A 9 -11.17 6.21 0.99
CA LYS A 9 -11.90 5.13 0.29
C LYS A 9 -10.99 3.94 -0.02
N VAL A 10 -9.78 4.21 -0.51
CA VAL A 10 -8.79 3.16 -0.82
C VAL A 10 -8.35 2.45 0.45
N ILE A 11 -8.08 3.16 1.54
CA ILE A 11 -7.71 2.53 2.81
C ILE A 11 -8.82 1.62 3.32
N SER A 12 -10.06 2.11 3.36
CA SER A 12 -11.20 1.29 3.78
C SER A 12 -11.34 0.03 2.92
N ALA A 13 -11.02 0.11 1.62
CA ALA A 13 -11.05 -1.04 0.73
C ALA A 13 -9.87 -2.01 0.97
N LEU A 14 -8.67 -1.49 1.24
CA LEU A 14 -7.48 -2.28 1.59
C LEU A 14 -7.65 -3.00 2.93
N GLN A 15 -8.33 -2.38 3.91
CA GLN A 15 -8.61 -2.99 5.20
C GLN A 15 -9.63 -4.14 5.11
N LYS A 16 -10.57 -4.06 4.15
CA LYS A 16 -11.59 -5.09 3.93
C LYS A 16 -11.11 -6.27 3.07
N THR A 17 -9.99 -6.11 2.39
CA THR A 17 -9.53 -7.06 1.37
C THR A 17 -8.12 -7.53 1.68
N ASP A 18 -7.97 -8.75 2.17
CA ASP A 18 -6.64 -9.32 2.40
C ASP A 18 -5.84 -9.42 1.11
N GLN A 19 -6.49 -9.71 -0.03
CA GLN A 19 -5.82 -9.88 -1.33
C GLN A 19 -5.08 -8.63 -1.83
N GLY A 20 -5.50 -7.44 -1.39
CA GLY A 20 -5.02 -6.14 -1.87
C GLY A 20 -5.71 -5.62 -3.12
N LEU A 21 -5.27 -4.47 -3.60
CA LEU A 21 -5.79 -3.78 -4.78
C LEU A 21 -4.69 -3.52 -5.80
N THR A 22 -5.00 -3.73 -7.08
CA THR A 22 -4.16 -3.32 -8.20
C THR A 22 -4.33 -1.83 -8.51
N ALA A 23 -3.36 -1.24 -9.20
CA ALA A 23 -3.44 0.15 -9.65
C ALA A 23 -4.67 0.41 -10.55
N ASN A 24 -5.02 -0.56 -11.41
CA ASN A 24 -6.20 -0.46 -12.29
C ASN A 24 -7.50 -0.52 -11.50
N GLU A 25 -7.60 -1.41 -10.49
CA GLU A 25 -8.78 -1.43 -9.61
C GLU A 25 -8.91 -0.13 -8.83
N MET A 26 -7.80 0.44 -8.37
CA MET A 26 -7.81 1.75 -7.69
C MET A 26 -8.30 2.87 -8.60
N LYS A 27 -7.88 2.87 -9.87
CA LYS A 27 -8.33 3.82 -10.88
C LYS A 27 -9.81 3.64 -11.19
N ASN A 28 -10.24 2.43 -11.51
CA ASN A 28 -11.59 2.14 -11.97
C ASN A 28 -12.65 2.27 -10.87
N ARG A 29 -12.35 1.82 -9.64
CA ARG A 29 -13.32 1.80 -8.53
C ARG A 29 -13.35 3.12 -7.73
N PHE A 30 -12.21 3.82 -7.64
CA PHE A 30 -12.08 4.98 -6.74
C PHE A 30 -11.65 6.27 -7.46
N GLY A 31 -11.45 6.24 -8.79
CA GLY A 31 -11.10 7.41 -9.59
C GLY A 31 -9.67 7.92 -9.34
N VAL A 32 -8.76 7.05 -8.88
CA VAL A 32 -7.39 7.43 -8.54
C VAL A 32 -6.57 7.57 -9.83
N THR A 33 -6.14 8.80 -10.15
CA THR A 33 -5.32 9.07 -11.35
C THR A 33 -3.91 8.50 -11.22
N ASN A 34 -3.30 8.63 -10.04
CA ASN A 34 -1.96 8.11 -9.76
C ASN A 34 -1.97 7.27 -8.48
N ALA A 35 -2.14 5.95 -8.64
CA ALA A 35 -2.18 5.02 -7.51
C ALA A 35 -0.87 5.01 -6.70
N ARG A 36 0.29 5.18 -7.37
CA ARG A 36 1.59 5.19 -6.69
C ARG A 36 1.74 6.40 -5.78
N ALA A 37 1.37 7.59 -6.26
CA ALA A 37 1.40 8.81 -5.47
C ALA A 37 0.45 8.72 -4.27
N LEU A 38 -0.76 8.19 -4.48
CA LEU A 38 -1.71 7.96 -3.39
C LEU A 38 -1.13 7.02 -2.33
N VAL A 39 -0.56 5.88 -2.73
CA VAL A 39 0.04 4.93 -1.78
C VAL A 39 1.22 5.55 -1.03
N THR A 40 2.04 6.38 -1.68
CA THR A 40 3.11 7.14 -0.99
C THR A 40 2.54 8.03 0.10
N HIS A 41 1.49 8.80 -0.21
CA HIS A 41 0.80 9.64 0.77
C HIS A 41 0.24 8.81 1.94
N LEU A 42 -0.34 7.64 1.66
CA LEU A 42 -0.83 6.74 2.72
C LEU A 42 0.30 6.20 3.60
N ARG A 43 1.47 5.89 3.05
CA ARG A 43 2.63 5.46 3.85
C ARG A 43 3.15 6.57 4.75
N GLN A 44 3.16 7.81 4.26
CA GLN A 44 3.53 8.98 5.06
C GLN A 44 2.55 9.21 6.22
N ASN A 45 1.27 8.89 6.03
CA ASN A 45 0.26 8.90 7.09
C ASN A 45 0.35 7.70 8.07
N GLY A 46 1.40 6.87 7.96
CA GLY A 46 1.64 5.76 8.90
C GLY A 46 1.02 4.41 8.52
N PHE A 47 0.44 4.28 7.32
CA PHE A 47 -0.12 2.99 6.88
C PHE A 47 0.97 2.09 6.27
N ALA A 48 1.13 0.89 6.82
CA ALA A 48 2.04 -0.13 6.32
C ALA A 48 1.50 -0.81 5.05
N ILE A 49 1.68 -0.15 3.90
CA ILE A 49 1.24 -0.65 2.59
C ILE A 49 2.43 -1.22 1.81
N TYR A 50 2.33 -2.48 1.40
CA TYR A 50 3.36 -3.17 0.63
C TYR A 50 2.88 -3.45 -0.80
N LEU A 51 3.84 -3.51 -1.73
CA LEU A 51 3.58 -3.92 -3.11
C LEU A 51 4.00 -5.38 -3.26
N ASN A 52 3.02 -6.25 -3.42
CA ASN A 52 3.26 -7.64 -3.77
C ASN A 52 3.22 -7.79 -5.29
N LYS A 53 4.29 -8.32 -5.88
CA LYS A 53 4.43 -8.55 -7.31
C LYS A 53 4.39 -10.04 -7.57
N THR A 54 3.40 -10.49 -8.32
CA THR A 54 3.37 -11.83 -8.90
C THR A 54 4.00 -11.73 -10.30
N PRO A 55 5.10 -12.45 -10.59
CA PRO A 55 5.69 -12.46 -11.92
C PRO A 55 4.74 -13.09 -12.93
N ALA A 56 4.99 -12.85 -14.21
CA ALA A 56 4.31 -13.60 -15.27
C ALA A 56 4.67 -15.08 -15.15
N TYR A 57 3.71 -15.97 -15.43
CA TYR A 57 3.90 -17.41 -15.39
C TYR A 57 3.05 -18.09 -16.45
N VAL A 58 3.45 -19.30 -16.87
CA VAL A 58 2.64 -20.14 -17.74
C VAL A 58 1.81 -21.08 -16.87
N ASP A 59 0.51 -21.13 -17.09
CA ASP A 59 -0.35 -22.04 -16.33
C ASP A 59 -0.21 -23.49 -16.80
N ARG A 60 -0.78 -24.43 -16.03
CA ARG A 60 -0.74 -25.87 -16.35
C ARG A 60 -1.37 -26.21 -17.71
N ASN A 61 -2.18 -25.30 -18.26
CA ASN A 61 -2.88 -25.45 -19.52
C ASN A 61 -2.12 -24.77 -20.68
N GLY A 62 -0.91 -24.27 -20.44
CA GLY A 62 -0.05 -23.64 -21.45
C GLY A 62 -0.34 -22.16 -21.72
N ASN A 63 -1.22 -21.51 -20.94
CA ASN A 63 -1.56 -20.11 -21.17
C ASN A 63 -0.61 -19.18 -20.42
N GLU A 64 -0.15 -18.14 -21.10
CA GLU A 64 0.67 -17.08 -20.50
C GLU A 64 -0.19 -16.16 -19.62
N ARG A 65 0.10 -16.14 -18.31
CA ARG A 65 -0.51 -15.23 -17.35
C ARG A 65 0.41 -14.04 -17.16
N LYS A 66 -0.13 -12.83 -17.35
CA LYS A 66 0.59 -11.58 -17.07
C LYS A 66 0.85 -11.44 -15.57
N GLY A 67 2.01 -10.86 -15.24
CA GLY A 67 2.35 -10.52 -13.86
C GLY A 67 1.39 -9.47 -13.30
N VAL A 68 1.07 -9.58 -12.01
CA VAL A 68 0.13 -8.69 -11.32
C VAL A 68 0.82 -8.03 -10.14
N SER A 69 0.63 -6.72 -9.99
CA SER A 69 1.12 -5.95 -8.85
C SER A 69 -0.05 -5.50 -7.98
N ARG A 70 -0.08 -5.96 -6.72
CA ARG A 70 -1.15 -5.65 -5.75
C ARG A 70 -0.59 -4.89 -4.55
N TYR A 71 -1.25 -3.81 -4.18
CA TYR A 71 -1.02 -3.08 -2.94
C TYR A 71 -1.81 -3.73 -1.82
N ARG A 72 -1.14 -4.09 -0.72
CA ARG A 72 -1.76 -4.74 0.44
C ARG A 72 -1.43 -3.99 1.71
N LEU A 73 -2.39 -3.91 2.61
CA LEU A 73 -2.10 -3.60 4.00
C LEU A 73 -1.38 -4.81 4.60
N GLY A 74 -0.28 -4.59 5.29
CA GLY A 74 0.46 -5.67 5.96
C GLY A 74 0.83 -5.27 7.38
N THR A 75 1.25 -6.26 8.15
CA THR A 75 1.94 -6.01 9.42
C THR A 75 3.30 -5.37 9.15
N PRO A 76 3.62 -4.25 9.83
CA PRO A 76 4.93 -3.62 9.68
C PRO A 76 6.03 -4.59 10.11
N SER A 77 7.10 -4.68 9.32
CA SER A 77 8.23 -5.53 9.67
C SER A 77 8.95 -5.01 10.91
N ARG A 78 9.58 -5.90 11.68
CA ARG A 78 10.38 -5.53 12.87
C ARG A 78 11.45 -4.47 12.54
N ALA A 79 12.01 -4.51 11.34
CA ALA A 79 12.97 -3.52 10.87
C ALA A 79 12.37 -2.11 10.76
N ILE A 80 11.15 -1.98 10.23
CA ILE A 80 10.44 -0.70 10.11
C ILE A 80 10.10 -0.17 11.51
N ILE A 81 9.64 -1.03 12.40
CA ILE A 81 9.31 -0.66 13.79
C ILE A 81 10.57 -0.14 14.51
N ALA A 82 11.68 -0.87 14.43
CA ALA A 82 12.94 -0.46 15.04
C ALA A 82 13.47 0.88 14.46
N ALA A 83 13.37 1.07 13.14
CA ALA A 83 13.71 2.33 12.50
C ALA A 83 12.84 3.50 13.00
N GLY A 84 11.53 3.26 13.18
CA GLY A 84 10.61 4.25 13.76
C GLY A 84 11.00 4.65 15.19
N TYR A 85 11.27 3.68 16.07
CA TYR A 85 11.73 3.98 17.43
C TYR A 85 13.06 4.73 17.46
N LYS A 86 14.03 4.34 16.63
CA LYS A 86 15.31 5.04 16.50
C LYS A 86 15.12 6.49 16.02
N ALA A 87 14.27 6.71 15.03
CA ALA A 87 13.98 8.06 14.53
C ALA A 87 13.32 8.92 15.62
N LEU A 88 12.34 8.39 16.34
CA LEU A 88 11.68 9.08 17.45
C LEU A 88 12.65 9.41 18.60
N ALA A 89 13.57 8.49 18.91
CA ALA A 89 14.62 8.71 19.89
C ALA A 89 15.61 9.80 19.44
N ALA A 90 16.01 9.79 18.16
CA ALA A 90 16.90 10.81 17.59
C ALA A 90 16.24 12.20 17.61
N THR A 91 14.96 12.31 17.22
CA THR A 91 14.23 13.58 17.26
C THR A 91 14.05 14.09 18.68
N ARG A 92 13.79 13.21 19.66
CA ARG A 92 13.66 13.60 21.07
C ARG A 92 15.00 13.93 21.74
N GLY A 93 16.10 13.33 21.29
CA GLY A 93 17.45 13.59 21.80
C GLY A 93 18.13 14.84 21.25
N LEU A 94 17.52 15.53 20.28
CA LEU A 94 18.01 16.77 19.67
C LEU A 94 17.61 18.04 20.43
N VAL A 95 17.00 17.91 21.62
CA VAL A 95 16.51 19.03 22.47
C VAL A 95 17.20 19.05 23.84
N ALA A 96 18.40 18.48 23.96
CA ALA A 96 19.22 18.53 25.17
C ALA A 96 20.55 19.23 24.91
#